data_AF-A0A6V7ISD3-F1
#
_entry.id   AF-A0A6V7ISD3-F1
#
_cell.length_a   1.000
_cell.length_b   1.000
_cell.length_c   1.000
_cell.angle_alpha   90.00
_cell.angle_beta   90.00
_cell.angle_gamma   90.00
#
_symmetry.space_group_name_H-M   'P 1'
#
loop_
_entity.id
_entity.type
_entity.pdbx_description
1 polymer ?
#
loop_
_entity_poly.entity_id
_entity_poly.type
_entity_poly.pdbx_seq_one_letter_code
_entity_poly.pdbx_strand_id
1 'polypeptide(L)' 'GLRDCCRSIRIGKILVESDADTHEAKVVYAKFPDDIADRKVLLMYPIM' A
#
# COMPACT_ATOMS: atom_id res chain seq x y z
N GLY A 1 -8.15 5.82 -14.16
CA GLY A 1 -7.64 5.16 -12.93
C GLY A 1 -8.15 5.88 -11.69
N LEU A 2 -8.03 5.32 -10.48
CA LEU A 2 -8.67 5.83 -9.24
C LEU A 2 -8.49 7.35 -9.00
N ARG A 3 -7.40 7.95 -9.48
CA ARG A 3 -7.12 9.39 -9.45
C ARG A 3 -8.08 10.25 -10.27
N ASP A 4 -8.68 9.70 -11.32
CA ASP A 4 -9.63 10.41 -12.19
C ASP A 4 -11.01 10.56 -11.52
N CYS A 5 -11.39 9.56 -10.71
CA CYS A 5 -12.62 9.58 -9.90
C CYS A 5 -12.41 10.33 -8.57
N CYS A 6 -11.24 10.18 -7.94
CA CYS A 6 -10.92 10.77 -6.64
C CYS A 6 -9.70 11.69 -6.74
N ARG A 7 -9.91 12.96 -7.15
CA ARG A 7 -8.82 13.93 -7.41
C ARG A 7 -7.92 14.22 -6.21
N SER A 8 -8.41 14.04 -4.98
CA SER A 8 -7.67 14.33 -3.74
C SER A 8 -7.15 13.08 -3.03
N ILE A 9 -7.16 11.91 -3.71
CA ILE A 9 -6.70 10.68 -3.08
C ILE A 9 -5.18 10.73 -2.85
N ARG A 10 -4.77 10.42 -1.62
CA ARG A 10 -3.36 10.25 -1.26
C ARG A 10 -3.00 8.78 -1.43
N ILE A 11 -1.87 8.50 -2.08
CA ILE A 11 -1.43 7.14 -2.37
C ILE A 11 -0.25 6.81 -1.48
N GLY A 12 -0.46 5.89 -0.55
CA GLY A 12 0.61 5.18 0.14
C GLY A 12 1.13 4.02 -0.71
N LYS A 13 2.40 3.67 -0.53
CA LYS A 13 3.03 2.51 -1.18
C LYS A 13 3.61 1.60 -0.11
N ILE A 14 3.38 0.31 -0.28
CA ILE A 14 3.99 -0.75 0.52
C ILE A 14 4.61 -1.73 -0.47
N LEU A 15 5.87 -2.11 -0.24
CA LEU A 15 6.50 -3.22 -0.91
C LEU A 15 6.66 -4.34 0.12
N VAL A 16 6.07 -5.48 -0.20
CA VAL A 16 6.18 -6.71 0.57
C VAL A 16 6.95 -7.69 -0.28
N GLU A 17 8.00 -8.28 0.31
CA GLU A 17 8.81 -9.30 -0.32
C GLU A 17 8.67 -10.58 0.49
N SER A 18 8.54 -11.72 -0.20
CA SER A 18 8.54 -13.02 0.44
C SER A 18 9.98 -13.54 0.50
N ASP A 19 10.42 -13.87 1.71
CA ASP A 19 11.71 -14.50 1.95
C ASP A 19 11.80 -15.85 1.21
N ALA A 20 12.89 -16.08 0.49
CA ALA A 20 13.02 -17.23 -0.42
C ALA A 20 13.12 -18.57 0.33
N ASP A 21 13.65 -18.55 1.55
CA ASP A 21 13.93 -19.76 2.33
C ASP A 21 12.79 -20.05 3.32
N THR A 22 12.24 -19.01 3.94
CA THR A 22 11.21 -19.14 4.99
C THR A 22 9.79 -18.92 4.49
N HIS A 23 9.62 -18.39 3.27
CA HIS A 23 8.34 -17.93 2.73
C HIS A 23 7.62 -16.87 3.58
N GLU A 24 8.32 -16.26 4.54
CA GLU A 24 7.76 -15.18 5.36
C GLU A 24 7.66 -13.89 4.56
N ALA A 25 6.49 -13.26 4.60
CA ALA A 25 6.25 -11.96 3.99
C ALA A 25 6.80 -10.84 4.90
N LYS A 26 7.74 -10.04 4.38
CA LYS A 26 8.35 -8.92 5.10
C LYS A 26 8.11 -7.61 4.36
N VAL A 27 7.87 -6.55 5.12
CA VAL A 27 7.73 -5.19 4.56
C VAL A 27 9.14 -4.62 4.35
N VAL A 28 9.53 -4.46 3.09
CA VAL A 28 10.85 -3.90 2.73
C VAL A 28 10.79 -2.41 2.43
N TYR A 29 9.60 -1.87 2.13
CA TYR A 29 9.38 -0.44 1.96
C TYR A 29 7.97 -0.07 2.35
N ALA A 30 7.82 1.02 3.10
CA ALA A 30 6.54 1.62 3.40
C ALA A 30 6.66 3.14 3.37
N LYS A 31 5.81 3.79 2.57
CA LYS A 31 5.68 5.25 2.56
C LYS A 31 4.21 5.61 2.52
N PHE A 32 3.75 6.26 3.58
CA PHE A 32 2.38 6.70 3.77
C PHE A 32 2.30 8.21 3.92
N PRO A 33 1.13 8.81 3.71
CA PRO A 33 0.83 10.14 4.24
C PRO A 33 0.91 10.14 5.77
N ASP A 34 1.39 11.24 6.36
CA ASP A 34 1.60 11.36 7.81
C ASP A 34 0.31 11.23 8.63
N ASP A 35 -0.83 11.54 8.02
CA ASP A 35 -2.17 11.51 8.62
C ASP A 35 -2.98 10.25 8.24
N ILE A 36 -2.31 9.14 7.92
CA ILE A 36 -2.98 7.88 7.55
C ILE A 36 -3.86 7.32 8.67
N ALA A 37 -3.47 7.52 9.93
CA ALA A 37 -4.19 7.02 11.11
C ALA A 37 -5.62 7.61 11.21
N ASP A 38 -5.81 8.83 10.71
CA ASP A 38 -7.09 9.55 10.75
C ASP A 38 -7.93 9.36 9.47
N ARG A 39 -7.49 8.50 8.55
CA ARG A 39 -8.09 8.35 7.21
C ARG A 39 -8.71 6.97 6.99
N LYS A 40 -9.70 6.92 6.11
CA LYS A 40 -10.20 5.66 5.55
C LYS A 40 -9.21 5.15 4.51
N VAL A 41 -8.79 3.90 4.65
CA VAL A 41 -7.79 3.26 3.79
C VAL A 41 -8.48 2.31 2.82
N LEU A 42 -8.22 2.48 1.52
CA LEU A 42 -8.57 1.53 0.48
C LEU A 42 -7.31 0.75 0.11
N LEU A 43 -7.22 -0.51 0.53
CA LEU A 43 -6.10 -1.38 0.16
C LEU A 43 -6.29 -1.86 -1.28
N MET A 44 -5.40 -1.46 -2.17
CA MET A 44 -5.36 -1.96 -3.55
C MET A 44 -4.30 -3.05 -3.65
N TYR A 45 -4.73 -4.30 -3.84
CA TYR A 45 -3.86 -5.43 -4.14
C TYR A 45 -4.35 -6.04 -5.46
N PRO A 46 -3.60 -5.92 -6.57
CA PRO A 46 -3.96 -6.61 -7.78
C PRO A 46 -3.81 -8.11 -7.52
N ILE A 47 -4.93 -8.81 -7.45
CA ILE A 47 -4.92 -10.27 -7.44
C ILE A 47 -4.67 -10.68 -8.89
N MET A 48 -3.59 -11.44 -9.13
CA MET A 48 -3.33 -12.13 -10.39
C MET A 48 -3.41 -13.64 -10.14
#